data_AF-A0A258CHP0-F1
#
_entry.id   AF-A0A258CHP0-F1
#
_cell.length_a   1.000
_cell.length_b   1.000
_cell.length_c   1.000
_cell.angle_alpha   90.00
_cell.angle_beta   90.00
_cell.angle_gamma   90.00
#
_symmetry.space_group_name_H-M   'P 1'
#
loop_
_entity.id
_entity.type
_entity.pdbx_description
1 polymer ?
#
loop_
_entity_poly.entity_id
_entity_poly.type
_entity_poly.pdbx_seq_one_letter_code
_entity_poly.pdbx_strand_id
1 'polypeptide(L)'
;PAHFSLDNGTQVEIWDTGVIYFEPARSGQQDIVLSCGIHGNETAPIEICAALVRDLLLGKLQLSERLLVLFGNPPAINNGTREIEENLNRLFSGHHSKGAGLINAERRRALALENYVSRFYQLGGEGRERALYDLHTAIRGSRFEKFAVCPFLHGKPWKKAQFQLLAACEVTTVLLMQTPASTFSYYASNSHGADAFTVELGKVRPFGENDMRRFAKAEQTLRALVSGALPPFNEFRQADFQLYEVYRSINKQTQDFKLHFADDVENFTSYPLGSLLATDGDLEYRVEREGEAIIFPNAKVAIGQRAMLMVVPKDVSGQLI
;
A
#
# COMPACT_ATOMS: atom_id res chain seq x y z
N PRO A 1 -13.77 -0.85 23.27
CA PRO A 1 -13.67 0.52 22.72
C PRO A 1 -13.42 1.51 23.86
N ALA A 2 -12.68 2.59 23.60
CA ALA A 2 -12.34 3.62 24.59
C ALA A 2 -12.34 5.00 23.93
N HIS A 3 -12.61 6.05 24.70
CA HIS A 3 -12.56 7.45 24.25
C HIS A 3 -11.94 8.31 25.36
N PHE A 4 -11.07 9.24 24.98
CA PHE A 4 -10.45 10.20 25.88
C PHE A 4 -9.92 11.42 25.11
N SER A 5 -9.55 12.47 25.85
CA SER A 5 -8.94 13.68 25.31
C SER A 5 -7.49 13.81 25.80
N LEU A 6 -6.61 14.29 24.94
CA LEU A 6 -5.23 14.67 25.31
C LEU A 6 -5.18 16.13 25.80
N ASP A 7 -4.09 16.50 26.48
CA ASP A 7 -3.90 17.85 27.03
C ASP A 7 -3.92 18.95 25.96
N ASN A 8 -3.54 18.64 24.72
CA ASN A 8 -3.60 19.56 23.58
C ASN A 8 -4.99 19.63 22.92
N GLY A 9 -6.00 18.98 23.50
CA GLY A 9 -7.39 18.97 23.04
C GLY A 9 -7.72 17.93 21.96
N THR A 10 -6.72 17.18 21.47
CA THR A 10 -6.96 16.08 20.52
C THR A 10 -7.85 15.01 21.15
N GLN A 11 -8.95 14.67 20.48
CA GLN A 11 -9.81 13.56 20.85
C GLN A 11 -9.25 12.26 20.29
N VAL A 12 -9.29 11.20 21.10
CA VAL A 12 -8.81 9.87 20.71
C VAL A 12 -9.93 8.86 20.94
N GLU A 13 -10.19 8.01 19.95
CA GLU A 13 -11.10 6.87 20.08
C GLU A 13 -10.40 5.57 19.64
N ILE A 14 -10.56 4.53 20.45
CA ILE A 14 -10.19 3.16 20.11
C ILE A 14 -11.45 2.43 19.64
N TRP A 15 -11.62 2.30 18.33
CA TRP A 15 -12.81 1.70 17.74
C TRP A 15 -12.79 0.17 17.81
N ASP A 16 -11.61 -0.43 17.68
CA ASP A 16 -11.39 -1.87 17.73
C ASP A 16 -9.90 -2.17 17.99
N THR A 17 -9.54 -3.44 18.17
CA THR A 17 -8.15 -3.87 18.24
C THR A 17 -7.38 -3.37 17.02
N GLY A 18 -6.37 -2.53 17.26
CA GLY A 18 -5.55 -1.96 16.21
C GLY A 18 -6.21 -0.85 15.39
N VAL A 19 -7.34 -0.28 15.83
CA VAL A 19 -8.05 0.80 15.11
C VAL A 19 -8.15 2.02 16.03
N ILE A 20 -7.37 3.04 15.71
CA ILE A 20 -7.22 4.24 16.54
C ILE A 20 -7.54 5.47 15.70
N TYR A 21 -8.56 6.21 16.13
CA TYR A 21 -8.97 7.48 15.52
C TYR A 21 -8.48 8.65 16.37
N PHE A 22 -7.94 9.67 15.71
CA PHE A 22 -7.53 10.93 16.31
C PHE A 22 -8.19 12.11 15.59
N GLU A 23 -8.80 13.00 16.37
CA GLU A 23 -9.35 14.27 15.91
C GLU A 23 -8.61 15.42 16.62
N PRO A 24 -7.83 16.24 15.92
CA PRO A 24 -7.19 17.40 16.53
C PRO A 24 -8.24 18.45 16.93
N ALA A 25 -7.96 19.24 17.98
CA ALA A 25 -8.86 20.30 18.43
C ALA A 25 -9.19 21.33 17.33
N ARG A 26 -8.25 21.53 16.40
CA ARG A 26 -8.44 22.26 15.14
C ARG A 26 -7.88 21.42 14.03
N SER A 27 -8.76 20.97 13.15
CA SER A 27 -8.38 20.16 12.00
C SER A 27 -8.12 21.01 10.77
N GLY A 28 -7.09 20.63 10.01
CA GLY A 28 -6.88 21.08 8.64
C GLY A 28 -7.93 20.49 7.70
N GLN A 29 -7.59 20.37 6.42
CA GLN A 29 -8.51 19.93 5.37
C GLN A 29 -8.37 18.45 5.01
N GLN A 30 -7.43 17.73 5.62
CA GLN A 30 -7.10 16.36 5.24
C GLN A 30 -7.71 15.32 6.20
N ASP A 31 -8.15 14.21 5.62
CA ASP A 31 -8.51 12.98 6.30
C ASP A 31 -7.49 11.91 5.90
N ILE A 32 -6.62 11.55 6.83
CA ILE A 32 -5.48 10.68 6.55
C ILE A 32 -5.71 9.31 7.19
N VAL A 33 -5.61 8.26 6.39
CA VAL A 33 -5.57 6.87 6.85
C VAL A 33 -4.15 6.35 6.70
N LEU A 34 -3.54 5.94 7.81
CA LEU A 34 -2.28 5.19 7.80
C LEU A 34 -2.59 3.75 8.19
N SER A 35 -2.35 2.82 7.26
CA SER A 35 -2.51 1.39 7.53
C SER A 35 -1.18 0.67 7.41
N CYS A 36 -0.98 -0.32 8.27
CA CYS A 36 0.21 -1.17 8.30
C CYS A 36 -0.19 -2.56 8.80
N GLY A 37 0.66 -3.56 8.57
CA GLY A 37 0.42 -4.91 9.06
C GLY A 37 -0.85 -5.55 8.47
N ILE A 38 -1.25 -5.16 7.25
CA ILE A 38 -2.23 -5.91 6.46
C ILE A 38 -1.70 -7.33 6.23
N HIS A 39 -0.39 -7.45 6.00
CA HIS A 39 0.35 -8.69 6.20
C HIS A 39 1.14 -8.63 7.51
N GLY A 40 1.02 -9.67 8.34
CA GLY A 40 1.53 -9.64 9.71
C GLY A 40 3.06 -9.68 9.84
N ASN A 41 3.74 -10.25 8.86
CA ASN A 41 5.20 -10.36 8.85
C ASN A 41 5.92 -9.07 8.43
N GLU A 42 5.19 -8.06 7.95
CA GLU A 42 5.74 -6.81 7.43
C GLU A 42 5.87 -5.76 8.55
N THR A 43 6.91 -5.93 9.38
CA THR A 43 6.97 -5.28 10.70
C THR A 43 7.53 -3.86 10.73
N ALA A 44 8.37 -3.45 9.77
CA ALA A 44 8.95 -2.09 9.78
C ALA A 44 7.88 -0.98 9.78
N PRO A 45 6.85 -1.02 8.92
CA PRO A 45 5.78 -0.04 8.95
C PRO A 45 4.94 -0.09 10.24
N ILE A 46 4.84 -1.27 10.87
CA ILE A 46 4.16 -1.42 12.17
C ILE A 46 4.94 -0.67 13.25
N GLU A 47 6.27 -0.79 13.27
CA GLU A 47 7.14 -0.07 14.21
C GLU A 47 7.06 1.46 14.00
N ILE A 48 7.02 1.92 12.74
CA ILE A 48 6.83 3.34 12.39
C ILE A 48 5.48 3.85 12.93
N CYS A 49 4.38 3.17 12.61
CA CYS A 49 3.04 3.56 13.05
C CYS A 49 2.88 3.50 14.58
N ALA A 50 3.47 2.50 15.24
CA ALA A 50 3.45 2.38 16.69
C ALA A 50 4.22 3.53 17.37
N ALA A 51 5.38 3.91 16.83
CA ALA A 51 6.14 5.05 17.33
C ALA A 51 5.39 6.38 17.14
N LEU A 52 4.75 6.56 15.97
CA LEU A 52 3.91 7.72 15.68
C LEU A 52 2.73 7.81 16.65
N VAL A 53 1.97 6.72 16.82
CA VAL A 53 0.83 6.65 17.76
C VAL A 53 1.28 6.96 19.19
N ARG A 54 2.39 6.35 19.65
CA ARG A 54 2.94 6.61 20.98
C ARG A 54 3.25 8.10 21.16
N ASP A 55 3.90 8.71 20.19
CA ASP A 55 4.33 10.10 20.31
C ASP A 55 3.16 11.09 20.22
N LEU A 56 2.08 10.75 19.49
CA LEU A 56 0.80 11.48 19.55
C LEU A 56 0.18 11.39 20.94
N LEU A 57 0.04 10.18 21.50
CA LEU A 57 -0.56 9.94 22.81
C LEU A 57 0.23 10.61 23.95
N LEU A 58 1.55 10.71 23.82
CA LEU A 58 2.43 11.40 24.78
C LEU A 58 2.52 12.91 24.54
N GLY A 59 1.81 13.47 23.55
CA GLY A 59 1.88 14.89 23.20
C GLY A 59 3.22 15.36 22.63
N LYS A 60 4.11 14.42 22.24
CA LYS A 60 5.42 14.71 21.64
C LYS A 60 5.31 15.05 20.15
N LEU A 61 4.27 14.57 19.50
CA LEU A 61 3.92 14.92 18.12
C LEU A 61 2.58 15.66 18.15
N GLN A 62 2.54 16.84 17.53
CA GLN A 62 1.29 17.58 17.34
C GLN A 62 0.54 17.03 16.13
N LEU A 63 -0.78 16.98 16.24
CA LEU A 63 -1.67 16.56 15.17
C LEU A 63 -2.37 17.78 14.59
N SER A 64 -2.35 17.95 13.27
CA SER A 64 -3.12 19.00 12.58
C SER A 64 -4.21 18.45 11.69
N GLU A 65 -4.09 17.21 11.23
CA GLU A 65 -5.06 16.56 10.35
C GLU A 65 -5.82 15.45 11.07
N ARG A 66 -7.01 15.10 10.58
CA ARG A 66 -7.73 13.94 11.09
C ARG A 66 -6.96 12.69 10.71
N LEU A 67 -6.80 11.78 11.66
CA LEU A 67 -5.96 10.60 11.47
C LEU A 67 -6.67 9.33 11.92
N LEU A 68 -6.70 8.33 11.04
CA LEU A 68 -7.04 6.96 11.38
C LEU A 68 -5.81 6.08 11.20
N VAL A 69 -5.35 5.46 12.28
CA VAL A 69 -4.26 4.47 12.25
C VAL A 69 -4.83 3.06 12.34
N LEU A 70 -4.46 2.20 11.40
CA LEU A 70 -4.92 0.82 11.27
C LEU A 70 -3.75 -0.17 11.34
N PHE A 71 -3.77 -1.03 12.36
CA PHE A 71 -3.00 -2.26 12.41
C PHE A 71 -3.88 -3.38 11.84
N GLY A 72 -3.61 -3.73 10.58
CA GLY A 72 -4.54 -4.42 9.69
C GLY A 72 -4.95 -5.82 10.16
N ASN A 73 -3.99 -6.69 10.44
CA ASN A 73 -4.22 -8.10 10.78
C ASN A 73 -3.53 -8.48 12.11
N PRO A 74 -4.03 -8.02 13.27
CA PRO A 74 -3.40 -8.29 14.57
C PRO A 74 -3.10 -9.77 14.84
N PRO A 75 -3.96 -10.75 14.48
CA PRO A 75 -3.62 -12.16 14.59
C PRO A 75 -2.37 -12.56 13.80
N ALA A 76 -2.26 -12.15 12.53
CA ALA A 76 -1.07 -12.43 11.72
C ALA A 76 0.18 -11.69 12.22
N ILE A 77 0.01 -10.45 12.70
CA ILE A 77 1.10 -9.65 13.30
C ILE A 77 1.67 -10.39 14.51
N ASN A 78 0.82 -10.84 15.42
CA ASN A 78 1.22 -11.58 16.61
C ASN A 78 1.87 -12.93 16.27
N ASN A 79 1.42 -13.58 15.19
CA ASN A 79 1.97 -14.84 14.71
C ASN A 79 3.26 -14.67 13.89
N GLY A 80 3.61 -13.44 13.47
CA GLY A 80 4.75 -13.17 12.59
C GLY A 80 4.60 -13.76 11.18
N THR A 81 3.38 -14.06 10.74
CA THR A 81 3.10 -14.63 9.40
C THR A 81 2.46 -13.60 8.49
N ARG A 82 2.53 -13.84 7.17
CA ARG A 82 1.91 -12.97 6.16
C ARG A 82 0.40 -12.88 6.35
N GLU A 83 -0.23 -14.04 6.45
CA GLU A 83 -1.66 -14.24 6.71
C GLU A 83 -1.82 -15.41 7.70
N ILE A 84 -3.04 -15.62 8.21
CA ILE A 84 -3.39 -16.83 8.96
C ILE A 84 -4.01 -17.87 8.02
N GLU A 85 -5.00 -17.49 7.22
CA GLU A 85 -5.72 -18.41 6.30
C GLU A 85 -5.71 -17.90 4.85
N GLU A 86 -5.94 -16.62 4.63
CA GLU A 86 -6.13 -16.01 3.31
C GLU A 86 -5.49 -14.62 3.26
N ASN A 87 -4.89 -14.29 2.12
CA ASN A 87 -4.23 -13.00 1.96
C ASN A 87 -5.22 -11.84 2.11
N LEU A 88 -5.12 -11.09 3.22
CA LEU A 88 -6.03 -9.98 3.55
C LEU A 88 -6.09 -8.93 2.44
N ASN A 89 -4.96 -8.60 1.80
CA ASN A 89 -4.89 -7.62 0.72
C ASN A 89 -5.45 -8.12 -0.64
N ARG A 90 -6.14 -9.27 -0.65
CA ARG A 90 -6.97 -9.75 -1.76
C ARG A 90 -8.46 -9.71 -1.48
N LEU A 91 -8.86 -9.30 -0.27
CA LEU A 91 -10.23 -9.37 0.22
C LEU A 91 -10.97 -8.02 0.24
N PHE A 92 -10.31 -6.93 -0.15
CA PHE A 92 -10.93 -5.60 -0.19
C PHE A 92 -11.74 -5.37 -1.47
N SER A 93 -12.38 -4.21 -1.56
CA SER A 93 -13.37 -3.87 -2.58
C SER A 93 -14.49 -4.90 -2.65
N GLY A 94 -15.01 -5.30 -1.49
CA GLY A 94 -16.10 -6.28 -1.35
C GLY A 94 -15.73 -7.74 -1.63
N HIS A 95 -14.46 -8.06 -1.91
CA HIS A 95 -14.04 -9.44 -2.20
C HIS A 95 -14.19 -10.38 -1.00
N HIS A 96 -14.14 -9.84 0.23
CA HIS A 96 -14.43 -10.56 1.48
C HIS A 96 -15.79 -11.26 1.49
N SER A 97 -16.77 -10.70 0.78
CA SER A 97 -18.14 -11.21 0.70
C SER A 97 -18.42 -12.00 -0.58
N LYS A 98 -17.45 -12.13 -1.50
CA LYS A 98 -17.61 -12.95 -2.72
C LYS A 98 -17.46 -14.43 -2.42
N GLY A 99 -18.08 -15.28 -3.24
CA GLY A 99 -18.00 -16.73 -3.12
C GLY A 99 -18.66 -17.22 -1.83
N ALA A 100 -17.91 -17.94 -0.99
CA ALA A 100 -18.39 -18.46 0.29
C ALA A 100 -18.73 -17.38 1.33
N GLY A 101 -18.40 -16.11 1.09
CA GLY A 101 -18.68 -15.01 2.01
C GLY A 101 -17.74 -14.99 3.20
N LEU A 102 -18.21 -14.56 4.37
CA LEU A 102 -17.40 -14.26 5.57
C LEU A 102 -16.98 -15.51 6.39
N ILE A 103 -16.36 -16.48 5.71
CA ILE A 103 -16.04 -17.79 6.29
C ILE A 103 -14.86 -17.79 7.26
N ASN A 104 -13.82 -16.98 7.02
CA ASN A 104 -12.62 -16.92 7.86
C ASN A 104 -12.46 -15.56 8.56
N ALA A 105 -11.49 -15.47 9.46
CA ALA A 105 -11.23 -14.26 10.24
C ALA A 105 -10.79 -13.08 9.36
N GLU A 106 -9.98 -13.32 8.32
CA GLU A 106 -9.45 -12.27 7.43
C GLU A 106 -10.54 -11.64 6.58
N ARG A 107 -11.54 -12.39 6.12
CA ARG A 107 -12.70 -11.85 5.42
C ARG A 107 -13.55 -10.95 6.32
N ARG A 108 -13.82 -11.40 7.55
CA ARG A 108 -14.50 -10.55 8.55
C ARG A 108 -13.69 -9.30 8.86
N ARG A 109 -12.37 -9.42 8.94
CA ARG A 109 -11.46 -8.29 9.18
C ARG A 109 -11.44 -7.31 8.02
N ALA A 110 -11.39 -7.77 6.77
CA ALA A 110 -11.45 -6.91 5.59
C ALA A 110 -12.74 -6.08 5.55
N LEU A 111 -13.90 -6.71 5.79
CA LEU A 111 -15.18 -6.00 5.90
C LEU A 111 -15.15 -4.94 7.01
N ALA A 112 -14.62 -5.30 8.19
CA ALA A 112 -14.52 -4.36 9.31
C ALA A 112 -13.62 -3.16 8.97
N LEU A 113 -12.45 -3.39 8.37
CA LEU A 113 -11.53 -2.33 7.95
C LEU A 113 -12.15 -1.39 6.91
N GLU A 114 -12.87 -1.92 5.93
CA GLU A 114 -13.64 -1.09 4.98
C GLU A 114 -14.65 -0.21 5.71
N ASN A 115 -15.41 -0.78 6.65
CA ASN A 115 -16.40 -0.05 7.43
C ASN A 115 -15.77 1.05 8.31
N TYR A 116 -14.60 0.81 8.91
CA TYR A 116 -13.90 1.83 9.70
C TYR A 116 -13.42 2.99 8.84
N VAL A 117 -12.84 2.72 7.66
CA VAL A 117 -12.43 3.77 6.72
C VAL A 117 -13.65 4.55 6.22
N SER A 118 -14.75 3.86 5.88
CA SER A 118 -16.00 4.52 5.49
C SER A 118 -16.53 5.43 6.60
N ARG A 119 -16.58 4.93 7.83
CA ARG A 119 -16.99 5.71 9.00
C ARG A 119 -16.10 6.95 9.18
N PHE A 120 -14.78 6.80 9.07
CA PHE A 120 -13.83 7.91 9.24
C PHE A 120 -14.04 9.04 8.22
N TYR A 121 -14.14 8.69 6.94
CA TYR A 121 -14.37 9.68 5.88
C TYR A 121 -15.79 10.28 5.91
N GLN A 122 -16.80 9.52 6.37
CA GLN A 122 -18.15 10.05 6.57
C GLN A 122 -18.21 11.04 7.73
N LEU A 123 -17.53 10.76 8.84
CA LEU A 123 -17.44 11.66 9.99
C LEU A 123 -16.75 12.99 9.65
N GLY A 124 -15.86 13.00 8.64
CA GLY A 124 -15.19 14.22 8.18
C GLY A 124 -16.09 15.14 7.34
N GLY A 125 -17.16 14.58 6.76
CA GLY A 125 -18.04 15.32 5.85
C GLY A 125 -17.49 15.45 4.43
N GLU A 126 -18.06 16.40 3.69
CA GLU A 126 -17.70 16.68 2.29
C GLU A 126 -16.58 17.73 2.17
N GLY A 127 -15.94 17.79 1.00
CA GLY A 127 -14.93 18.82 0.68
C GLY A 127 -13.53 18.58 1.26
N ARG A 128 -13.32 17.49 2.01
CA ARG A 128 -12.03 17.13 2.59
C ARG A 128 -11.13 16.38 1.61
N GLU A 129 -9.82 16.58 1.74
CA GLU A 129 -8.80 15.83 1.01
C GLU A 129 -8.57 14.48 1.70
N ARG A 130 -8.98 13.39 1.06
CA ARG A 130 -8.88 12.04 1.62
C ARG A 130 -7.61 11.36 1.14
N ALA A 131 -6.85 10.76 2.05
CA ALA A 131 -5.67 9.98 1.72
C ALA A 131 -5.66 8.63 2.45
N LEU A 132 -5.11 7.59 1.80
CA LEU A 132 -4.83 6.30 2.43
C LEU A 132 -3.45 5.78 2.01
N TYR A 133 -2.53 5.70 2.96
CA TYR A 133 -1.23 5.08 2.75
C TYR A 133 -1.22 3.71 3.43
N ASP A 134 -1.23 2.67 2.60
CA ASP A 134 -1.14 1.27 2.99
C ASP A 134 0.33 0.86 2.95
N LEU A 135 0.98 0.82 4.11
CA LEU A 135 2.42 0.66 4.25
C LEU A 135 2.80 -0.83 4.40
N HIS A 136 3.65 -1.30 3.48
CA HIS A 136 4.07 -2.69 3.32
C HIS A 136 5.60 -2.79 3.28
N THR A 137 6.09 -4.03 3.33
CA THR A 137 7.46 -4.37 2.96
C THR A 137 7.46 -5.62 2.08
N ALA A 138 8.36 -5.66 1.10
CA ALA A 138 8.43 -6.74 0.15
C ALA A 138 9.14 -7.98 0.72
N ILE A 139 8.60 -9.15 0.38
CA ILE A 139 9.25 -10.45 0.65
C ILE A 139 10.44 -10.68 -0.30
N ARG A 140 10.27 -10.33 -1.58
CA ARG A 140 11.32 -10.47 -2.60
C ARG A 140 12.21 -9.24 -2.65
N GLY A 141 13.43 -9.43 -3.14
CA GLY A 141 14.29 -8.33 -3.55
C GLY A 141 13.65 -7.50 -4.66
N SER A 142 14.14 -6.29 -4.84
CA SER A 142 13.67 -5.36 -5.86
C SER A 142 14.84 -4.51 -6.31
N ARG A 143 14.99 -4.31 -7.62
CA ARG A 143 16.01 -3.39 -8.16
C ARG A 143 15.79 -1.97 -7.65
N PHE A 144 14.54 -1.64 -7.33
CA PHE A 144 14.16 -0.43 -6.62
C PHE A 144 13.66 -0.84 -5.24
N GLU A 145 14.49 -0.67 -4.21
CA GLU A 145 14.18 -1.14 -2.84
C GLU A 145 12.81 -0.67 -2.36
N LYS A 146 12.49 0.61 -2.63
CA LYS A 146 11.24 1.24 -2.24
C LYS A 146 10.42 1.59 -3.48
N PHE A 147 9.15 1.22 -3.48
CA PHE A 147 8.24 1.59 -4.56
C PHE A 147 6.81 1.70 -4.06
N ALA A 148 5.97 2.42 -4.80
CA ALA A 148 4.54 2.50 -4.52
C ALA A 148 3.73 1.84 -5.64
N VAL A 149 2.54 1.36 -5.30
CA VAL A 149 1.52 0.93 -6.25
C VAL A 149 0.38 1.93 -6.17
N CYS A 150 0.20 2.69 -7.24
CA CYS A 150 -0.95 3.56 -7.44
C CYS A 150 -2.11 2.74 -8.01
N PRO A 151 -3.28 2.74 -7.36
CA PRO A 151 -4.45 2.00 -7.83
C PRO A 151 -4.95 2.55 -9.17
N PHE A 152 -5.79 1.76 -9.85
CA PHE A 152 -6.39 2.21 -11.10
C PHE A 152 -7.39 3.34 -10.84
N LEU A 153 -7.15 4.50 -11.48
CA LEU A 153 -7.90 5.73 -11.24
C LEU A 153 -9.07 5.98 -12.21
N HIS A 154 -9.38 5.02 -13.09
CA HIS A 154 -10.49 5.12 -14.07
C HIS A 154 -10.43 6.40 -14.92
N GLY A 155 -9.23 6.77 -15.38
CA GLY A 155 -9.00 7.95 -16.23
C GLY A 155 -8.90 9.28 -15.49
N LYS A 156 -9.04 9.32 -14.15
CA LYS A 156 -8.73 10.53 -13.37
C LYS A 156 -7.22 10.83 -13.44
N PRO A 157 -6.84 12.12 -13.44
CA PRO A 157 -5.44 12.51 -13.46
C PRO A 157 -4.74 12.15 -12.14
N TRP A 158 -3.42 12.00 -12.20
CA TRP A 158 -2.60 11.84 -11.00
C TRP A 158 -2.24 13.21 -10.41
N LYS A 159 -2.14 13.30 -9.09
CA LYS A 159 -1.74 14.53 -8.40
C LYS A 159 -0.23 14.61 -8.23
N LYS A 160 0.39 15.71 -8.65
CA LYS A 160 1.84 15.95 -8.48
C LYS A 160 2.26 15.87 -7.00
N ALA A 161 1.45 16.45 -6.12
CA ALA A 161 1.69 16.48 -4.68
C ALA A 161 1.86 15.06 -4.09
N GLN A 162 1.15 14.06 -4.62
CA GLN A 162 1.26 12.69 -4.13
C GLN A 162 2.59 12.04 -4.55
N PHE A 163 3.05 12.26 -5.79
CA PHE A 163 4.38 11.80 -6.20
C PHE A 163 5.50 12.51 -5.43
N GLN A 164 5.35 13.80 -5.17
CA GLN A 164 6.30 14.57 -4.36
C GLN A 164 6.36 14.07 -2.91
N LEU A 165 5.22 13.74 -2.32
CA LEU A 165 5.15 13.14 -0.99
C LEU A 165 5.83 11.76 -0.96
N LEU A 166 5.56 10.91 -1.96
CA LEU A 166 6.24 9.61 -2.09
C LEU A 166 7.76 9.79 -2.23
N ALA A 167 8.22 10.74 -3.04
CA ALA A 167 9.64 11.05 -3.16
C ALA A 167 10.26 11.55 -1.84
N ALA A 168 9.53 12.31 -1.02
CA ALA A 168 9.97 12.70 0.33
C ALA A 168 10.10 11.50 1.28
N CYS A 169 9.40 10.40 1.02
CA CYS A 169 9.59 9.10 1.67
C CYS A 169 10.74 8.26 1.06
N GLU A 170 11.49 8.81 0.10
CA GLU A 170 12.47 8.12 -0.76
C GLU A 170 11.85 7.03 -1.65
N VAL A 171 10.59 7.22 -2.04
CA VAL A 171 9.85 6.34 -2.95
C VAL A 171 9.72 7.04 -4.30
N THR A 172 10.71 6.83 -5.18
CA THR A 172 10.73 7.42 -6.54
C THR A 172 10.22 6.47 -7.62
N THR A 173 10.03 5.19 -7.29
CA THR A 173 9.48 4.19 -8.21
C THR A 173 7.99 4.01 -7.95
N VAL A 174 7.15 4.13 -8.98
CA VAL A 174 5.71 3.95 -8.84
C VAL A 174 5.14 3.08 -9.95
N LEU A 175 4.39 2.06 -9.55
CA LEU A 175 3.60 1.21 -10.41
C LEU A 175 2.18 1.74 -10.55
N LEU A 176 1.78 2.08 -11.78
CA LEU A 176 0.48 2.62 -12.15
C LEU A 176 -0.42 1.48 -12.65
N MET A 177 -1.39 1.09 -11.83
CA MET A 177 -2.32 0.02 -12.18
C MET A 177 -3.29 0.47 -13.27
N GLN A 178 -3.52 -0.38 -14.27
CA GLN A 178 -4.43 -0.11 -15.39
C GLN A 178 -5.78 -0.84 -15.29
N THR A 179 -5.98 -1.63 -14.23
CA THR A 179 -7.21 -2.40 -14.01
C THR A 179 -7.62 -2.38 -12.54
N PRO A 180 -8.92 -2.54 -12.23
CA PRO A 180 -9.41 -2.73 -10.87
C PRO A 180 -8.68 -3.83 -10.11
N ALA A 181 -8.55 -3.65 -8.78
CA ALA A 181 -7.91 -4.61 -7.91
C ALA A 181 -8.78 -4.93 -6.68
N SER A 182 -8.31 -5.84 -5.84
CA SER A 182 -8.94 -6.19 -4.55
C SER A 182 -8.10 -5.75 -3.36
N THR A 183 -7.23 -4.75 -3.55
CA THR A 183 -6.33 -4.21 -2.54
C THR A 183 -7.01 -3.11 -1.72
N PHE A 184 -6.48 -2.86 -0.53
CA PHE A 184 -7.03 -1.85 0.37
C PHE A 184 -6.90 -0.42 -0.19
N SER A 185 -5.76 -0.12 -0.82
CA SER A 185 -5.52 1.14 -1.54
C SER A 185 -6.50 1.36 -2.69
N TYR A 186 -6.83 0.32 -3.47
CA TYR A 186 -7.83 0.43 -4.53
C TYR A 186 -9.23 0.69 -3.97
N TYR A 187 -9.61 0.02 -2.88
CA TYR A 187 -10.88 0.28 -2.19
C TYR A 187 -11.01 1.75 -1.80
N ALA A 188 -10.01 2.31 -1.10
CA ALA A 188 -10.07 3.70 -0.66
C ALA A 188 -10.14 4.70 -1.84
N SER A 189 -9.36 4.47 -2.89
CA SER A 189 -9.40 5.32 -4.09
C SER A 189 -10.75 5.23 -4.82
N ASN A 190 -11.22 4.02 -5.08
CA ASN A 190 -12.41 3.78 -5.89
C ASN A 190 -13.72 4.13 -5.15
N SER A 191 -13.82 3.79 -3.86
CA SER A 191 -15.04 3.99 -3.07
C SER A 191 -15.14 5.37 -2.43
N HIS A 192 -14.00 5.98 -2.07
CA HIS A 192 -13.99 7.25 -1.32
C HIS A 192 -13.33 8.41 -2.04
N GLY A 193 -12.79 8.19 -3.24
CA GLY A 193 -12.05 9.21 -3.99
C GLY A 193 -10.74 9.61 -3.32
N ALA A 194 -10.20 8.76 -2.44
CA ALA A 194 -8.98 9.05 -1.70
C ALA A 194 -7.73 8.95 -2.60
N ASP A 195 -6.76 9.81 -2.35
CA ASP A 195 -5.39 9.62 -2.84
C ASP A 195 -4.79 8.43 -2.08
N ALA A 196 -4.74 7.27 -2.72
CA ALA A 196 -4.39 6.03 -2.04
C ALA A 196 -3.23 5.31 -2.71
N PHE A 197 -2.35 4.71 -1.90
CA PHE A 197 -1.17 3.99 -2.37
C PHE A 197 -0.90 2.79 -1.48
N THR A 198 -0.48 1.68 -2.09
CA THR A 198 0.28 0.65 -1.37
C THR A 198 1.76 1.02 -1.47
N VAL A 199 2.45 1.20 -0.35
CA VAL A 199 3.83 1.70 -0.30
C VAL A 199 4.73 0.62 0.26
N GLU A 200 5.57 0.06 -0.60
CA GLU A 200 6.56 -0.97 -0.25
C GLU A 200 7.84 -0.25 0.18
N LEU A 201 8.09 -0.20 1.50
CA LEU A 201 9.15 0.63 2.08
C LEU A 201 10.52 -0.05 2.20
N GLY A 202 10.62 -1.32 1.83
CA GLY A 202 11.85 -2.09 1.92
C GLY A 202 11.58 -3.59 2.07
N LYS A 203 12.54 -4.31 2.64
CA LYS A 203 12.46 -5.78 2.80
C LYS A 203 11.85 -6.19 4.15
N VAL A 204 11.08 -7.27 4.12
CA VAL A 204 10.49 -7.89 5.30
C VAL A 204 11.55 -8.36 6.32
N ARG A 205 11.36 -8.02 7.60
CA ARG A 205 12.13 -8.53 8.74
C ARG A 205 11.21 -8.73 9.94
N PRO A 206 11.56 -9.61 10.90
CA PRO A 206 10.88 -9.69 12.19
C PRO A 206 10.98 -8.38 12.99
N PHE A 207 10.12 -8.22 14.00
CA PHE A 207 10.20 -7.11 14.95
C PHE A 207 11.58 -7.03 15.60
N GLY A 208 12.09 -5.81 15.77
CA GLY A 208 13.40 -5.54 16.36
C GLY A 208 14.60 -5.81 15.44
N GLU A 209 14.38 -6.38 14.25
CA GLU A 209 15.44 -6.64 13.26
C GLU A 209 15.43 -5.65 12.08
N ASN A 210 14.48 -4.72 12.05
CA ASN A 210 14.46 -3.66 11.04
C ASN A 210 15.56 -2.64 11.31
N ASP A 211 16.39 -2.35 10.30
CA ASP A 211 17.27 -1.20 10.36
C ASP A 211 16.46 0.08 10.10
N MET A 212 15.92 0.66 11.18
CA MET A 212 15.05 1.84 11.12
C MET A 212 15.69 3.06 10.46
N ARG A 213 17.03 3.12 10.35
CA ARG A 213 17.72 4.19 9.62
C ARG A 213 17.33 4.21 8.15
N ARG A 214 17.03 3.05 7.55
CA ARG A 214 16.57 2.94 6.15
C ARG A 214 15.17 3.49 5.94
N PHE A 215 14.38 3.61 7.00
CA PHE A 215 13.00 4.09 6.97
C PHE A 215 12.86 5.53 7.50
N ALA A 216 13.95 6.15 7.94
CA ALA A 216 13.94 7.45 8.63
C ALA A 216 13.25 8.56 7.81
N LYS A 217 13.45 8.59 6.49
CA LYS A 217 12.79 9.58 5.62
C LYS A 217 11.29 9.34 5.49
N ALA A 218 10.86 8.08 5.39
CA ALA A 218 9.43 7.75 5.39
C ALA A 218 8.79 8.10 6.73
N GLU A 219 9.42 7.74 7.86
CA GLU A 219 8.93 8.11 9.20
C GLU A 219 8.84 9.63 9.37
N GLN A 220 9.91 10.38 9.02
CA GLN A 220 9.94 11.84 9.12
C GLN A 220 8.83 12.47 8.29
N THR A 221 8.65 12.02 7.06
CA THR A 221 7.64 12.56 6.14
C THR A 221 6.23 12.25 6.60
N LEU A 222 5.95 11.04 7.10
CA LEU A 222 4.64 10.68 7.66
C LEU A 222 4.31 11.50 8.92
N ARG A 223 5.30 11.73 9.79
CA ARG A 223 5.12 12.60 10.97
C ARG A 223 4.82 14.04 10.56
N ALA A 224 5.58 14.57 9.59
CA ALA A 224 5.36 15.91 9.05
C ALA A 224 4.00 16.06 8.36
N LEU A 225 3.55 15.02 7.67
CA LEU A 225 2.23 14.96 7.03
C LEU A 225 1.11 15.09 8.08
N VAL A 226 1.10 14.26 9.12
CA VAL A 226 0.00 14.29 10.12
C VAL A 226 0.05 15.53 11.02
N SER A 227 1.22 16.16 11.15
CA SER A 227 1.39 17.40 11.92
C SER A 227 1.25 18.67 11.07
N GLY A 228 0.95 18.56 9.76
CA GLY A 228 0.79 19.71 8.87
C GLY A 228 2.08 20.50 8.68
N ALA A 229 3.22 19.86 8.88
CA ALA A 229 4.56 20.44 8.86
C ALA A 229 5.40 19.92 7.68
N LEU A 230 4.74 19.46 6.60
CA LEU A 230 5.44 19.06 5.39
C LEU A 230 6.28 20.22 4.85
N PRO A 231 7.56 20.00 4.54
CA PRO A 231 8.36 21.02 3.88
C PRO A 231 7.78 21.29 2.48
N PRO A 232 8.05 22.47 1.90
CA PRO A 232 7.74 22.70 0.49
C PRO A 232 8.43 21.63 -0.35
N PHE A 233 7.67 20.99 -1.22
CA PHE A 233 8.20 19.98 -2.13
C PHE A 233 9.02 20.62 -3.25
N ASN A 234 10.06 19.93 -3.69
CA ASN A 234 10.73 20.25 -4.95
C ASN A 234 9.74 20.13 -6.11
N GLU A 235 9.92 20.92 -7.16
CA GLU A 235 9.11 20.81 -8.38
C GLU A 235 9.13 19.37 -8.93
N PHE A 236 7.97 18.88 -9.36
CA PHE A 236 7.89 17.57 -10.00
C PHE A 236 8.65 17.58 -11.32
N ARG A 237 9.61 16.66 -11.48
CA ARG A 237 10.28 16.40 -12.76
C ARG A 237 10.20 14.91 -13.06
N GLN A 238 9.65 14.55 -14.22
CA GLN A 238 9.50 13.15 -14.67
C GLN A 238 10.82 12.35 -14.55
N ALA A 239 11.96 13.00 -14.83
CA ALA A 239 13.29 12.37 -14.77
C ALA A 239 13.71 11.92 -13.36
N ASP A 240 13.12 12.46 -12.30
CA ASP A 240 13.42 12.08 -10.91
C ASP A 240 12.69 10.79 -10.50
N PHE A 241 11.78 10.26 -11.34
CA PHE A 241 10.93 9.12 -11.02
C PHE A 241 11.11 7.95 -11.99
N GLN A 242 10.90 6.74 -11.47
CA GLN A 242 10.80 5.50 -12.26
C GLN A 242 9.34 5.07 -12.26
N LEU A 243 8.56 5.66 -13.17
CA LEU A 243 7.13 5.37 -13.29
C LEU A 243 6.92 4.25 -14.29
N TYR A 244 6.14 3.25 -13.89
CA TYR A 244 5.82 2.08 -14.70
C TYR A 244 4.32 1.93 -14.80
N GLU A 245 3.79 1.59 -15.97
CA GLU A 245 2.41 1.13 -16.11
C GLU A 245 2.35 -0.39 -16.28
N VAL A 246 1.34 -1.00 -15.64
CA VAL A 246 1.03 -2.41 -15.88
C VAL A 246 0.37 -2.55 -17.25
N TYR A 247 1.00 -3.28 -18.17
CA TYR A 247 0.41 -3.50 -19.50
C TYR A 247 -0.09 -4.94 -19.70
N ARG A 248 0.40 -5.92 -18.91
CA ARG A 248 0.00 -7.33 -19.01
C ARG A 248 0.02 -8.03 -17.66
N SER A 249 -0.98 -8.90 -17.46
CA SER A 249 -1.05 -9.83 -16.33
C SER A 249 -0.89 -11.26 -16.84
N ILE A 250 0.00 -12.02 -16.23
CA ILE A 250 0.19 -13.44 -16.50
C ILE A 250 -0.48 -14.20 -15.36
N ASN A 251 -1.56 -14.91 -15.68
CA ASN A 251 -2.34 -15.68 -14.72
C ASN A 251 -2.03 -17.16 -14.90
N LYS A 252 -1.93 -17.88 -13.77
CA LYS A 252 -1.80 -19.34 -13.77
C LYS A 252 -3.13 -19.96 -14.18
N GLN A 253 -3.13 -20.72 -15.26
CA GLN A 253 -4.29 -21.39 -15.82
C GLN A 253 -4.32 -22.88 -15.49
N THR A 254 -3.16 -23.53 -15.40
CA THR A 254 -3.08 -24.97 -15.12
C THR A 254 -2.11 -25.30 -13.98
N GLN A 255 -2.00 -26.59 -13.65
CA GLN A 255 -1.00 -27.07 -12.68
C GLN A 255 0.42 -27.06 -13.26
N ASP A 256 0.58 -27.02 -14.58
CA ASP A 256 1.87 -27.10 -15.28
C ASP A 256 2.59 -25.75 -15.40
N PHE A 257 2.07 -24.70 -14.75
CA PHE A 257 2.66 -23.37 -14.75
C PHE A 257 4.07 -23.36 -14.13
N LYS A 258 5.05 -22.85 -14.88
CA LYS A 258 6.45 -22.73 -14.47
C LYS A 258 7.01 -21.37 -14.87
N LEU A 259 7.82 -20.78 -13.99
CA LEU A 259 8.64 -19.60 -14.29
C LEU A 259 10.02 -20.07 -14.77
N HIS A 260 10.59 -19.38 -15.75
CA HIS A 260 11.89 -19.74 -16.38
C HIS A 260 13.02 -18.81 -15.94
N PHE A 261 12.92 -18.30 -14.71
CA PHE A 261 13.94 -17.50 -14.04
C PHE A 261 14.05 -17.91 -12.58
N ALA A 262 15.11 -17.45 -11.92
CA ALA A 262 15.40 -17.83 -10.53
C ALA A 262 14.28 -17.40 -9.57
N ASP A 263 14.02 -18.22 -8.55
CA ASP A 263 12.98 -17.95 -7.54
C ASP A 263 13.25 -16.67 -6.73
N ASP A 264 14.51 -16.24 -6.65
CA ASP A 264 14.95 -15.04 -5.95
C ASP A 264 15.08 -13.80 -6.86
N VAL A 265 14.57 -13.88 -8.10
CA VAL A 265 14.57 -12.75 -9.02
C VAL A 265 13.96 -11.50 -8.37
N GLU A 266 14.62 -10.36 -8.60
CA GLU A 266 14.19 -9.09 -8.06
C GLU A 266 12.99 -8.53 -8.84
N ASN A 267 12.09 -7.84 -8.15
CA ASN A 267 11.10 -6.99 -8.81
C ASN A 267 11.80 -5.96 -9.71
N PHE A 268 11.14 -5.60 -10.81
CA PHE A 268 11.64 -4.72 -11.86
C PHE A 268 12.85 -5.26 -12.63
N THR A 269 13.07 -6.58 -12.63
CA THR A 269 14.04 -7.23 -13.52
C THR A 269 13.54 -7.23 -14.96
N SER A 270 14.37 -6.79 -15.90
CA SER A 270 14.09 -6.80 -17.33
C SER A 270 14.81 -7.95 -18.02
N TYR A 271 14.23 -8.44 -19.12
CA TYR A 271 14.80 -9.51 -19.95
C TYR A 271 14.84 -9.07 -21.42
N PRO A 272 15.74 -9.62 -22.25
CA PRO A 272 15.77 -9.34 -23.68
C PRO A 272 14.46 -9.71 -24.38
N LEU A 273 14.11 -8.98 -25.44
CA LEU A 273 12.93 -9.27 -26.27
C LEU A 273 12.91 -10.74 -26.72
N GLY A 274 11.76 -11.39 -26.62
CA GLY A 274 11.58 -12.81 -26.96
C GLY A 274 12.05 -13.81 -25.90
N SER A 275 12.65 -13.37 -24.79
CA SER A 275 13.03 -14.27 -23.68
C SER A 275 11.82 -14.99 -23.11
N LEU A 276 11.95 -16.29 -22.83
CA LEU A 276 10.90 -17.10 -22.21
C LEU A 276 10.83 -16.80 -20.71
N LEU A 277 9.68 -16.31 -20.24
CA LEU A 277 9.46 -15.94 -18.84
C LEU A 277 8.69 -17.02 -18.08
N ALA A 278 7.67 -17.59 -18.72
CA ALA A 278 6.84 -18.63 -18.11
C ALA A 278 6.28 -19.59 -19.18
N THR A 279 5.92 -20.79 -18.74
CA THR A 279 5.13 -21.76 -19.53
C THR A 279 3.93 -22.21 -18.72
N ASP A 280 2.80 -22.48 -19.37
CA ASP A 280 1.61 -23.05 -18.74
C ASP A 280 0.94 -24.04 -19.72
N GLY A 281 1.25 -25.33 -19.55
CA GLY A 281 1.00 -26.33 -20.60
C GLY A 281 1.77 -25.97 -21.88
N ASP A 282 1.07 -25.90 -23.00
CA ASP A 282 1.65 -25.53 -24.31
C ASP A 282 1.80 -24.01 -24.52
N LEU A 283 1.31 -23.19 -23.58
CA LEU A 283 1.40 -21.73 -23.69
C LEU A 283 2.77 -21.23 -23.22
N GLU A 284 3.43 -20.45 -24.05
CA GLU A 284 4.65 -19.72 -23.71
C GLU A 284 4.34 -18.24 -23.46
N TYR A 285 4.85 -17.72 -22.34
CA TYR A 285 4.85 -16.30 -22.04
C TYR A 285 6.26 -15.76 -22.25
N ARG A 286 6.42 -14.93 -23.27
CA ARG A 286 7.70 -14.31 -23.64
C ARG A 286 7.68 -12.82 -23.43
N VAL A 287 8.87 -12.23 -23.42
CA VAL A 287 9.05 -10.78 -23.44
C VAL A 287 8.51 -10.23 -24.76
N GLU A 288 7.55 -9.31 -24.69
CA GLU A 288 6.83 -8.78 -25.86
C GLU A 288 7.20 -7.34 -26.22
N ARG A 289 7.74 -6.56 -25.28
CA ARG A 289 8.12 -5.16 -25.47
C ARG A 289 9.53 -4.91 -24.97
N GLU A 290 10.25 -4.03 -25.67
CA GLU A 290 11.53 -3.54 -25.17
C GLU A 290 11.36 -2.74 -23.88
N GLY A 291 12.28 -2.93 -22.94
CA GLY A 291 12.27 -2.21 -21.66
C GLY A 291 11.20 -2.67 -20.67
N GLU A 292 10.48 -3.76 -20.96
CA GLU A 292 9.56 -4.31 -19.97
C GLU A 292 10.29 -4.98 -18.81
N ALA A 293 9.63 -5.02 -17.66
CA ALA A 293 10.13 -5.65 -16.46
C ALA A 293 9.07 -6.52 -15.79
N ILE A 294 9.51 -7.52 -15.04
CA ILE A 294 8.64 -8.37 -14.25
C ILE A 294 8.38 -7.74 -12.87
N ILE A 295 7.18 -7.94 -12.32
CA ILE A 295 6.88 -7.58 -10.94
C ILE A 295 5.91 -8.58 -10.30
N PHE A 296 6.12 -8.80 -9.00
CA PHE A 296 5.39 -9.77 -8.16
C PHE A 296 5.31 -11.19 -8.75
N PRO A 297 6.43 -11.80 -9.20
CA PRO A 297 6.40 -13.18 -9.68
C PRO A 297 6.03 -14.12 -8.53
N ASN A 298 5.16 -15.09 -8.78
CA ASN A 298 4.79 -16.14 -7.84
C ASN A 298 4.15 -17.34 -8.58
N ALA A 299 4.92 -18.42 -8.78
CA ALA A 299 4.40 -19.66 -9.37
C ALA A 299 3.45 -20.45 -8.46
N LYS A 300 3.48 -20.17 -7.14
CA LYS A 300 2.74 -20.92 -6.11
C LYS A 300 1.31 -20.41 -5.93
N VAL A 301 0.85 -19.45 -6.74
CA VAL A 301 -0.53 -18.99 -6.70
C VAL A 301 -1.51 -20.11 -7.09
N ALA A 302 -2.76 -19.96 -6.68
CA ALA A 302 -3.84 -20.87 -7.08
C ALA A 302 -4.13 -20.75 -8.59
N ILE A 303 -4.74 -21.77 -9.18
CA ILE A 303 -5.25 -21.68 -10.55
C ILE A 303 -6.28 -20.55 -10.65
N GLY A 304 -6.23 -19.80 -11.76
CA GLY A 304 -7.03 -18.61 -12.04
C GLY A 304 -6.44 -17.34 -11.42
N GLN A 305 -5.41 -17.44 -10.56
CA GLN A 305 -4.79 -16.28 -9.94
C GLN A 305 -3.61 -15.76 -10.73
N ARG A 306 -3.33 -14.47 -10.55
CA ARG A 306 -2.21 -13.78 -11.16
C ARG A 306 -0.88 -14.28 -10.60
N ALA A 307 -0.03 -14.80 -11.48
CA ALA A 307 1.30 -15.27 -11.14
C ALA A 307 2.38 -14.20 -11.33
N MET A 308 2.19 -13.23 -12.23
CA MET A 308 3.18 -12.21 -12.55
C MET A 308 2.51 -11.02 -13.25
N LEU A 309 3.10 -9.84 -13.10
CA LEU A 309 2.78 -8.64 -13.88
C LEU A 309 3.96 -8.25 -14.75
N MET A 310 3.64 -7.75 -15.95
CA MET A 310 4.60 -7.13 -16.86
C MET A 310 4.34 -5.63 -16.93
N VAL A 311 5.42 -4.87 -16.84
CA VAL A 311 5.36 -3.41 -16.73
C VAL A 311 6.28 -2.74 -17.74
N VAL A 312 5.91 -1.55 -18.20
CA VAL A 312 6.73 -0.72 -19.09
C VAL A 312 6.86 0.70 -18.53
N PRO A 313 7.95 1.42 -18.82
CA PRO A 313 8.10 2.82 -18.40
C PRO A 313 6.94 3.69 -18.88
N LYS A 314 6.50 4.63 -18.05
CA LYS A 314 5.38 5.53 -18.33
C LYS A 314 5.76 6.99 -18.08
N ASP A 315 5.57 7.81 -19.11
CA ASP A 315 5.53 9.27 -18.94
C ASP A 315 4.13 9.70 -18.49
N VAL A 316 4.05 10.46 -17.39
CA VAL A 316 2.77 10.98 -16.85
C VAL A 316 2.64 12.49 -16.99
N SER A 317 3.63 13.19 -17.57
CA SER A 317 3.72 14.66 -17.59
C SER A 317 2.46 15.33 -18.16
N GLY A 318 1.81 14.69 -19.13
CA GLY A 318 0.55 15.18 -19.74
C GLY A 318 -0.74 14.81 -18.99
N GLN A 319 -0.66 14.10 -17.87
CA GLN A 319 -1.81 13.57 -17.10
C GLN A 319 -1.74 13.94 -15.61
N LEU A 320 -0.87 14.89 -15.27
CA LEU A 320 -0.68 15.40 -13.92
C LEU A 320 -1.53 16.66 -13.66
N ILE A 321 -2.14 16.71 -12.49
CA ILE A 321 -2.71 17.93 -11.89
C ILE A 321 -1.88 18.38 -10.69
#